data_AF-A0A7H4M0W0-F1
#
_entry.id   AF-A0A7H4M0W0-F1
#
_cell.length_a   1.000
_cell.length_b   1.000
_cell.length_c   1.000
_cell.angle_alpha   90.00
_cell.angle_beta   90.00
_cell.angle_gamma   90.00
#
_symmetry.space_group_name_H-M   'P 1'
#
loop_
_entity.id
_entity.type
_entity.pdbx_description
1 polymer ?
#
loop_
_entity_poly.entity_id
_entity_poly.type
_entity_poly.pdbx_seq_one_letter_code
_entity_poly.pdbx_strand_id
1 'polypeptide(L)'
;MIDTLLHEKIAARLSHVAPAIPVGISNRHVHLAQQDVEALFGKGYVLTPFKPLRQPGQFAAQECVTVVGPKGSLTQVRVLGPTRPVSQLEISRADCFTLGIKAPVRESGQLENAGSALLIGPAGHVELRSQ
;
A
#
# COMPACT_ATOMS: atom_id res chain seq x y z
N MET A 1 -41.75 36.18 13.46
CA MET A 1 -40.57 35.72 14.23
C MET A 1 -40.53 34.21 14.15
N ILE A 2 -39.41 33.62 13.72
CA ILE A 2 -39.27 32.16 13.72
C ILE A 2 -39.25 31.70 15.18
N ASP A 3 -40.08 30.70 15.48
CA ASP A 3 -40.23 30.07 16.79
C ASP A 3 -38.85 29.66 17.36
N THR A 4 -38.56 30.02 18.60
CA THR A 4 -37.33 29.67 19.32
C THR A 4 -37.11 28.16 19.34
N LEU A 5 -38.18 27.37 19.42
CA LEU A 5 -38.14 25.92 19.38
C LEU A 5 -37.73 25.40 17.99
N LEU A 6 -38.05 26.13 16.92
CA LEU A 6 -37.61 25.81 15.57
C LEU A 6 -36.12 26.13 15.40
N HIS A 7 -35.66 27.26 15.94
CA HIS A 7 -34.23 27.60 15.94
C HIS A 7 -33.37 26.57 16.69
N GLU A 8 -33.79 26.13 17.87
CA GLU A 8 -33.06 25.12 18.65
C GLU A 8 -33.00 23.77 17.92
N LYS A 9 -34.10 23.33 17.31
CA LYS A 9 -34.13 22.10 16.51
C LYS A 9 -33.25 22.18 15.27
N ILE A 10 -33.21 23.34 14.61
CA ILE A 10 -32.33 23.58 13.46
C ILE A 10 -30.87 23.57 13.92
N ALA A 11 -30.53 24.29 14.99
CA ALA A 11 -29.18 24.33 15.53
C ALA A 11 -28.68 22.94 15.94
N ALA A 12 -29.50 22.15 16.65
CA ALA A 12 -29.16 20.79 17.07
C ALA A 12 -28.94 19.81 15.89
N ARG A 13 -29.71 19.97 14.80
CA ARG A 13 -29.51 19.17 13.57
C ARG A 13 -28.28 19.62 12.80
N LEU A 14 -27.99 20.92 12.75
CA LEU A 14 -26.82 21.46 12.05
C LEU A 14 -25.53 21.26 12.85
N SER A 15 -25.60 21.12 14.18
CA SER A 15 -24.46 20.83 15.05
C SER A 15 -24.10 19.34 15.09
N HIS A 16 -24.85 18.47 14.40
CA HIS A 16 -24.58 17.04 14.34
C HIS A 16 -23.40 16.77 13.40
N VAL A 17 -22.20 17.14 13.84
CA VAL A 17 -20.94 16.75 13.20
C VAL A 17 -20.70 15.30 13.57
N ALA A 18 -20.97 14.38 12.63
CA ALA A 18 -20.54 12.99 12.80
C ALA A 18 -19.03 12.95 13.11
N PRO A 19 -18.55 12.04 13.96
CA PRO A 19 -17.13 11.94 14.25
C PRO A 19 -16.36 11.78 12.94
N ALA A 20 -15.39 12.68 12.71
CA ALA A 20 -14.60 12.68 11.48
C ALA A 20 -13.77 11.40 11.41
N ILE A 21 -13.90 10.67 10.30
CA ILE A 21 -13.08 9.47 10.06
C ILE A 21 -11.76 9.91 9.45
N PRO A 22 -10.60 9.66 10.11
CA PRO A 22 -9.31 10.03 9.56
C PRO A 22 -9.03 9.24 8.29
N VAL A 23 -8.61 9.93 7.23
CA VAL A 23 -8.30 9.33 5.93
C VAL A 23 -6.81 8.96 5.85
N GLY A 24 -6.52 7.73 5.43
CA GLY A 24 -5.20 7.29 5.02
C GLY A 24 -5.09 7.31 3.49
N ILE A 25 -4.00 7.84 2.95
CA ILE A 25 -3.74 7.85 1.52
C ILE A 25 -2.52 6.96 1.27
N SER A 26 -2.73 5.88 0.51
CA SER A 26 -1.66 4.96 0.12
C SER A 26 -1.15 5.33 -1.27
N ASN A 27 0.15 5.57 -1.39
CA ASN A 27 0.83 5.53 -2.68
C ASN A 27 1.19 4.07 -3.01
N ARG A 28 1.71 3.81 -4.22
CA ARG A 28 2.24 2.49 -4.60
C ARG A 28 3.29 2.01 -3.61
N HIS A 29 3.18 0.74 -3.21
CA HIS A 29 4.08 0.15 -2.22
C HIS A 29 4.04 -1.37 -2.31
N VAL A 30 4.99 -2.02 -1.63
CA VAL A 30 5.08 -3.47 -1.56
C VAL A 30 5.24 -3.94 -0.12
N HIS A 31 4.55 -5.01 0.24
CA HIS A 31 4.82 -5.82 1.43
C HIS A 31 5.63 -7.03 0.99
N LEU A 32 6.63 -7.42 1.77
CA LEU A 32 7.55 -8.50 1.39
C LEU A 32 7.55 -9.65 2.38
N ALA A 33 7.69 -10.86 1.86
CA ALA A 33 8.11 -12.02 2.63
C ALA A 33 9.59 -11.94 3.01
N GLN A 34 9.97 -12.56 4.12
CA GLN A 34 11.36 -12.51 4.60
C GLN A 34 12.35 -13.04 3.56
N GLN A 35 12.00 -14.14 2.88
CA GLN A 35 12.82 -14.69 1.79
C GLN A 35 13.03 -13.69 0.64
N ASP A 36 12.02 -12.86 0.35
CA ASP A 36 12.07 -11.89 -0.75
C ASP A 36 12.84 -10.63 -0.31
N VAL A 37 12.75 -10.24 0.97
CA VAL A 37 13.66 -9.24 1.55
C VAL A 37 15.10 -9.69 1.37
N GLU A 38 15.41 -10.94 1.68
CA GLU A 38 16.78 -11.44 1.55
C GLU A 38 17.25 -11.53 0.10
N ALA A 39 16.37 -11.93 -0.82
CA ALA A 39 16.68 -11.94 -2.25
C ALA A 39 16.91 -10.54 -2.83
N LEU A 40 16.17 -9.54 -2.36
CA LEU A 40 16.23 -8.17 -2.86
C LEU A 40 17.36 -7.35 -2.21
N PHE A 41 17.65 -7.57 -0.93
CA PHE A 41 18.53 -6.72 -0.13
C PHE A 41 19.73 -7.44 0.50
N GLY A 42 19.77 -8.78 0.48
CA GLY A 42 20.90 -9.60 0.96
C GLY A 42 20.50 -10.59 2.06
N LYS A 43 21.25 -11.69 2.18
CA LYS A 43 20.97 -12.75 3.15
C LYS A 43 20.94 -12.23 4.60
N GLY A 44 19.90 -12.61 5.35
CA GLY A 44 19.68 -12.17 6.73
C GLY A 44 19.29 -10.70 6.90
N TYR A 45 18.94 -9.98 5.83
CA TYR A 45 18.58 -8.57 5.90
C TYR A 45 17.29 -8.35 6.69
N VAL A 46 17.25 -7.24 7.45
CA VAL A 46 16.08 -6.80 8.22
C VAL A 46 15.71 -5.39 7.75
N LEU A 47 14.43 -5.18 7.44
CA LEU A 47 13.92 -3.89 6.98
C LEU A 47 14.18 -2.79 8.02
N THR A 48 14.62 -1.63 7.57
CA THR A 48 14.95 -0.50 8.44
C THR A 48 13.73 0.40 8.61
N PRO A 49 13.13 0.54 9.80
CA PRO A 49 12.00 1.43 9.99
C PRO A 49 12.34 2.90 9.66
N PHE A 50 11.50 3.55 8.85
CA PHE A 50 11.64 4.96 8.51
C PHE A 50 10.53 5.81 9.16
N LYS A 51 9.27 5.43 8.97
CA LYS A 51 8.13 6.18 9.51
C LYS A 51 7.01 5.24 9.97
N PRO A 52 6.48 5.38 11.20
CA PRO A 52 5.33 4.61 11.63
C PRO A 52 4.08 4.98 10.83
N LEU A 53 3.26 3.97 10.52
CA LEU A 53 1.93 4.17 9.95
C LEU A 53 0.89 4.28 11.07
N ARG A 54 -0.36 4.57 10.71
CA ARG A 54 -1.45 4.69 11.70
C ARG A 54 -1.79 3.35 12.33
N GLN A 55 -1.69 2.27 11.56
CA GLN A 55 -1.93 0.92 12.03
C GLN A 55 -0.81 0.50 12.99
N PRO A 56 -1.13 0.03 14.20
CA PRO A 56 -0.13 -0.38 15.19
C PRO A 56 0.88 -1.39 14.62
N GLY A 57 2.17 -1.13 14.86
CA GLY A 57 3.26 -1.98 14.41
C GLY A 57 3.61 -1.90 12.92
N GLN A 58 2.83 -1.22 12.08
CA GLN A 58 3.14 -1.04 10.66
C GLN A 58 4.04 0.19 10.44
N PHE A 59 4.96 0.09 9.49
CA PHE A 59 5.88 1.18 9.16
C PHE A 59 6.21 1.23 7.66
N ALA A 60 6.50 2.43 7.16
CA ALA A 60 7.27 2.58 5.93
C ALA A 60 8.75 2.33 6.26
N ALA A 61 9.41 1.49 5.47
CA ALA A 61 10.83 1.16 5.63
C ALA A 61 11.71 2.14 4.82
N GLN A 62 13.01 2.23 5.10
CA GLN A 62 13.94 3.05 4.31
C GLN A 62 14.11 2.51 2.90
N GLU A 63 13.90 1.21 2.73
CA GLU A 63 14.08 0.48 1.49
C GLU A 63 12.98 0.81 0.47
N CYS A 64 13.41 0.82 -0.79
CA CYS A 64 12.55 0.89 -1.97
C CYS A 64 12.99 -0.19 -2.95
N VAL A 65 12.05 -0.62 -3.80
CA VAL A 65 12.32 -1.49 -4.95
C VAL A 65 11.99 -0.76 -6.25
N THR A 66 12.49 -1.30 -7.36
CA THR A 66 11.96 -1.00 -8.69
C THR A 66 11.01 -2.11 -9.10
N VAL A 67 9.81 -1.73 -9.57
CA VAL A 67 8.82 -2.65 -10.12
C VAL A 67 8.90 -2.60 -11.64
N VAL A 68 9.05 -3.73 -12.30
CA VAL A 68 9.12 -3.86 -13.75
C VAL A 68 7.97 -4.72 -14.24
N GLY A 69 7.23 -4.21 -15.21
CA GLY A 69 6.23 -4.94 -15.97
C GLY A 69 6.58 -4.97 -17.47
N PRO A 70 5.76 -5.63 -18.31
CA PRO A 70 6.04 -5.82 -19.73
C PRO A 70 6.24 -4.53 -20.54
N LYS A 71 5.63 -3.41 -20.11
CA LYS A 71 5.66 -2.13 -20.85
C LYS A 71 6.64 -1.11 -20.25
N GLY A 72 6.98 -1.23 -18.97
CA GLY A 72 7.75 -0.19 -18.30
C GLY A 72 8.05 -0.51 -16.85
N SER A 73 8.56 0.48 -16.13
CA SER A 73 8.97 0.34 -14.74
C SER A 73 8.55 1.53 -13.87
N LEU A 74 8.47 1.28 -12.56
CA LEU A 74 8.26 2.27 -11.51
C LEU A 74 9.41 2.14 -10.51
N THR A 75 10.19 3.20 -10.35
CA THR A 75 11.29 3.26 -9.39
C THR A 75 10.79 3.82 -8.05
N GLN A 76 11.59 3.61 -6.99
CA GLN A 76 11.32 4.17 -5.66
C GLN A 76 9.95 3.73 -5.07
N VAL A 77 9.55 2.48 -5.34
CA VAL A 77 8.35 1.88 -4.74
C VAL A 77 8.68 1.47 -3.31
N ARG A 78 7.97 2.07 -2.34
CA ARG A 78 8.25 1.94 -0.91
C ARG A 78 7.98 0.51 -0.41
N VAL A 79 8.87 -0.03 0.42
CA VAL A 79 8.60 -1.25 1.19
C VAL A 79 7.86 -0.88 2.47
N LEU A 80 6.78 -1.58 2.77
CA LEU A 80 6.10 -1.51 4.06
C LEU A 80 6.46 -2.73 4.92
N GLY A 81 6.74 -2.46 6.19
CA GLY A 81 7.05 -3.47 7.20
C GLY A 81 5.96 -3.55 8.28
N PRO A 82 6.00 -4.62 9.10
CA PRO A 82 6.99 -5.70 9.10
C PRO A 82 6.80 -6.66 7.92
N THR A 83 7.71 -7.62 7.77
CA THR A 83 7.57 -8.68 6.77
C THR A 83 6.29 -9.49 6.99
N ARG A 84 5.73 -10.00 5.89
CA ARG A 84 4.51 -10.81 5.87
C ARG A 84 4.82 -12.25 5.41
N PRO A 85 3.89 -13.20 5.54
CA PRO A 85 4.10 -14.54 4.98
C PRO A 85 4.19 -14.57 3.45
N VAL A 86 3.55 -13.60 2.77
CA VAL A 86 3.48 -13.54 1.30
C VAL A 86 3.71 -12.10 0.83
N SER A 87 4.47 -11.93 -0.24
CA SER A 87 4.72 -10.65 -0.88
C SER A 87 3.50 -10.13 -1.64
N GLN A 88 3.21 -8.84 -1.51
CA GLN A 88 2.06 -8.18 -2.11
C GLN A 88 2.43 -6.80 -2.62
N LEU A 89 2.23 -6.57 -3.92
CA LEU A 89 2.40 -5.28 -4.58
C LEU A 89 1.05 -4.58 -4.71
N GLU A 90 0.94 -3.37 -4.17
CA GLU A 90 -0.24 -2.52 -4.27
C GLU A 90 0.07 -1.32 -5.17
N ILE A 91 -0.69 -1.21 -6.27
CA ILE A 91 -0.49 -0.20 -7.31
C ILE A 91 -1.82 0.37 -7.77
N SER A 92 -1.80 1.60 -8.29
CA SER A 92 -3.00 2.23 -8.83
C SER A 92 -3.35 1.68 -10.23
N ARG A 93 -4.57 1.95 -10.68
CA ARG A 93 -4.97 1.66 -12.07
C ARG A 93 -4.07 2.39 -13.10
N ALA A 94 -3.57 3.59 -12.78
CA ALA A 94 -2.66 4.32 -13.65
C ALA A 94 -1.28 3.65 -13.74
N ASP A 95 -0.78 3.13 -12.60
CA ASP A 95 0.46 2.37 -12.55
C ASP A 95 0.39 1.11 -13.40
N CYS A 96 -0.75 0.41 -13.39
CA CYS A 96 -1.01 -0.74 -14.26
C CYS A 96 -0.79 -0.42 -15.75
N PHE A 97 -1.25 0.73 -16.24
CA PHE A 97 -1.04 1.16 -17.63
C PHE A 97 0.43 1.50 -17.94
N THR A 98 1.18 1.96 -16.95
CA THR A 98 2.62 2.26 -17.07
C THR A 98 3.41 0.97 -17.14
N LEU A 99 3.12 0.03 -16.26
CA LEU A 99 3.79 -1.27 -16.19
C LEU A 99 3.35 -2.23 -17.29
N GLY A 100 2.15 -2.05 -17.88
CA GLY A 100 1.57 -2.99 -18.83
C GLY A 100 1.02 -4.25 -18.15
N ILE A 101 0.55 -4.12 -16.90
CA ILE A 101 0.02 -5.22 -16.09
C ILE A 101 -1.49 -5.04 -15.95
N LYS A 102 -2.23 -6.15 -15.89
CA LYS A 102 -3.65 -6.17 -15.53
C LYS A 102 -3.78 -6.71 -14.11
N ALA A 103 -3.87 -5.84 -13.11
CA ALA A 103 -4.12 -6.22 -11.72
C ALA A 103 -5.62 -6.04 -11.38
N PRO A 104 -6.25 -7.00 -10.66
CA PRO A 104 -7.63 -6.86 -10.21
C PRO A 104 -7.75 -5.87 -9.04
N VAL A 105 -8.96 -5.37 -8.78
CA VAL A 105 -9.27 -4.66 -7.53
C VAL A 105 -9.58 -5.70 -6.47
N ARG A 106 -8.85 -5.69 -5.36
CA ARG A 106 -8.95 -6.67 -4.27
C ARG A 106 -8.64 -6.03 -2.92
N GLU A 107 -9.13 -6.68 -1.87
CA GLU A 107 -8.68 -6.41 -0.51
C GLU A 107 -7.28 -7.01 -0.27
N SER A 108 -6.52 -6.43 0.67
CA SER A 108 -5.19 -6.94 1.04
C SER A 108 -5.28 -8.41 1.47
N GLY A 109 -4.39 -9.25 0.93
CA GLY A 109 -4.35 -10.69 1.17
C GLY A 109 -5.14 -11.56 0.17
N GLN A 110 -6.05 -10.99 -0.63
CA GLN A 110 -6.79 -11.72 -1.67
C GLN A 110 -6.04 -11.69 -3.01
N LEU A 111 -5.06 -12.59 -3.15
CA LEU A 111 -4.12 -12.58 -4.27
C LEU A 111 -4.53 -13.45 -5.48
N GLU A 112 -5.71 -14.08 -5.47
CA GLU A 112 -6.11 -14.93 -6.61
C GLU A 112 -6.28 -14.09 -7.88
N ASN A 113 -5.71 -14.55 -9.00
CA ASN A 113 -5.61 -13.84 -10.27
C ASN A 113 -4.89 -12.48 -10.16
N ALA A 114 -3.98 -12.32 -9.20
CA ALA A 114 -3.11 -11.15 -9.14
C ALA A 114 -2.24 -11.05 -10.40
N GLY A 115 -1.92 -9.82 -10.82
CA GLY A 115 -0.97 -9.59 -11.91
C GLY A 115 0.46 -10.04 -11.55
N SER A 116 1.27 -10.35 -12.56
CA SER A 116 2.70 -10.66 -12.38
C SER A 116 3.57 -9.42 -12.55
N ALA A 117 4.66 -9.33 -11.80
CA ALA A 117 5.62 -8.22 -11.86
C ALA A 117 7.01 -8.69 -11.40
N LEU A 118 8.07 -8.05 -11.90
CA LEU A 118 9.43 -8.27 -11.41
C LEU A 118 9.79 -7.15 -10.41
N LEU A 119 10.24 -7.52 -9.23
CA LEU A 119 10.82 -6.60 -8.25
C LEU A 119 12.34 -6.64 -8.36
N ILE A 120 12.98 -5.48 -8.37
CA ILE A 120 14.45 -5.34 -8.40
C ILE A 120 14.88 -4.55 -7.17
N GLY A 121 15.79 -5.17 -6.39
CA GLY A 121 16.48 -4.56 -5.26
C GLY A 121 17.99 -4.48 -5.52
N PRO A 122 18.76 -3.92 -4.59
CA PRO A 122 20.21 -3.74 -4.74
C PRO A 122 20.99 -5.06 -4.79
N ALA A 123 20.49 -6.15 -4.20
CA ALA A 123 21.18 -7.43 -4.12
C ALA A 123 20.64 -8.48 -5.11
N GLY A 124 19.51 -8.22 -5.77
CA GLY A 124 18.87 -9.20 -6.63
C GLY A 124 17.46 -8.81 -7.08
N HIS A 125 16.69 -9.82 -7.48
CA HIS A 125 15.33 -9.63 -7.99
C HIS A 125 14.40 -10.77 -7.54
N VAL A 126 13.10 -10.50 -7.55
CA VAL A 126 12.04 -11.45 -7.22
C VAL A 126 10.94 -11.35 -8.28
N GLU A 127 10.54 -12.48 -8.85
CA GLU A 127 9.40 -12.57 -9.76
C GLU A 127 8.12 -12.81 -8.94
N LEU A 128 7.23 -11.82 -8.89
CA LEU A 128 5.87 -12.01 -8.41
C LEU A 128 5.05 -12.67 -9.51
N ARG A 129 4.50 -13.84 -9.22
CA ARG A 129 3.68 -14.61 -10.15
C ARG A 129 2.21 -14.49 -9.79
N SER A 130 1.36 -14.58 -10.81
CA SER A 130 -0.08 -14.73 -10.60
C SER A 130 -0.35 -15.94 -9.72
N GLN A 131 -1.12 -15.73 -8.67
CA GLN A 131 -1.64 -16.79 -7.81
C GLN A 131 -3.07 -17.13 -8.21
#